data_AF-A0A1H0MB14-F1
#
_entry.id   AF-A0A1H0MB14-F1
#
_cell.length_a   1.000
_cell.length_b   1.000
_cell.length_c   1.000
_cell.angle_alpha   90.00
_cell.angle_beta   90.00
_cell.angle_gamma   90.00
#
_symmetry.space_group_name_H-M   'P 1'
#
loop_
_entity.id
_entity.type
_entity.pdbx_description
1 polymer ?
#
loop_
_entity_poly.entity_id
_entity_poly.type
_entity_poly.pdbx_seq_one_letter_code
_entity_poly.pdbx_strand_id
1 'polypeptide(L)'
;MKHFERFLVDLDSGASGAVSRVALGLCIPPLFRALSGGADRIWIDLALFLALLIGLRVGPAVLRKALPFSAEAKQIWLDRRQIAKKYDCYQWQKLFWVGLGLLPYAAVSGGLRTGEWLLTAICLMGGGAGLLIWRKINAAPPAPQLKAQVLAKTSAG
;
A
#
# COMPACT_ATOMS: atom_id res chain seq x y z
N MET A 1 -22.23 -0.80 11.03
CA MET A 1 -21.60 -1.49 9.85
C MET A 1 -21.92 -2.97 9.77
N LYS A 2 -22.19 -3.49 8.56
CA LYS A 2 -22.29 -4.95 8.29
C LYS A 2 -20.91 -5.63 8.35
N HIS A 3 -20.83 -6.92 8.67
CA HIS A 3 -19.55 -7.66 8.77
C HIS A 3 -18.67 -7.56 7.51
N PHE A 4 -19.28 -7.61 6.32
CA PHE A 4 -18.58 -7.49 5.05
C PHE A 4 -17.97 -6.10 4.83
N GLU A 5 -18.65 -5.03 5.25
CA GLU A 5 -18.13 -3.67 5.17
C GLU A 5 -16.97 -3.47 6.14
N ARG A 6 -17.09 -4.00 7.35
CA ARG A 6 -16.00 -3.97 8.34
C ARG A 6 -14.79 -4.73 7.81
N PHE A 7 -14.99 -5.89 7.19
CA PHE A 7 -13.91 -6.63 6.54
C PHE A 7 -13.26 -5.85 5.39
N LEU A 8 -14.05 -5.22 4.50
CA LEU A 8 -13.51 -4.41 3.40
C LEU A 8 -12.79 -3.14 3.87
N VAL A 9 -13.30 -2.49 4.91
CA VAL A 9 -12.65 -1.35 5.56
C VAL A 9 -11.33 -1.80 6.18
N ASP A 10 -11.33 -2.96 6.82
CA ASP A 10 -10.16 -3.51 7.48
C ASP A 10 -9.11 -4.01 6.47
N LEU A 11 -9.53 -4.63 5.36
CA LEU A 11 -8.67 -5.02 4.25
C LEU A 11 -7.96 -3.82 3.59
N ASP A 12 -8.56 -2.62 3.67
CA ASP A 12 -7.94 -1.38 3.22
C ASP A 12 -7.02 -0.75 4.31
N SER A 13 -7.02 -1.23 5.56
CA SER A 13 -6.16 -0.79 6.68
C SER A 13 -5.22 -1.85 7.25
N GLY A 14 -4.28 -1.40 8.10
CA GLY A 14 -3.66 -2.24 9.12
C GLY A 14 -2.85 -3.43 8.62
N ALA A 15 -2.68 -4.42 9.50
CA ALA A 15 -1.96 -5.66 9.23
C ALA A 15 -2.68 -6.53 8.18
N SER A 16 -4.02 -6.55 8.15
CA SER A 16 -4.82 -7.27 7.16
C SER A 16 -4.64 -6.72 5.73
N GLY A 17 -4.57 -5.40 5.58
CA GLY A 17 -4.20 -4.74 4.33
C GLY A 17 -2.72 -4.90 3.94
N ALA A 18 -1.83 -5.11 4.90
CA ALA A 18 -0.44 -5.47 4.63
C ALA A 18 -0.35 -6.91 4.11
N VAL A 19 -1.04 -7.85 4.76
CA VAL A 19 -1.09 -9.27 4.38
C VAL A 19 -1.69 -9.44 2.98
N SER A 20 -2.79 -8.73 2.65
CA SER A 20 -3.38 -8.81 1.30
C SER A 20 -2.44 -8.27 0.21
N ARG A 21 -1.62 -7.26 0.52
CA ARG A 21 -0.61 -6.70 -0.40
C ARG A 21 0.61 -7.61 -0.54
N VAL A 22 1.02 -8.29 0.52
CA VAL A 22 2.03 -9.35 0.48
C VAL A 22 1.54 -10.53 -0.36
N ALA A 23 0.30 -10.97 -0.15
CA ALA A 23 -0.32 -12.02 -0.96
C ALA A 23 -0.41 -11.62 -2.43
N LEU A 24 -0.80 -10.38 -2.74
CA LEU A 24 -0.74 -9.83 -4.09
C LEU A 24 0.69 -9.88 -4.65
N GLY A 25 1.69 -9.43 -3.89
CA GLY A 25 3.11 -9.50 -4.26
C GLY A 25 3.56 -10.93 -4.62
N LEU A 26 3.07 -11.93 -3.91
CA LEU A 26 3.37 -13.34 -4.15
C LEU A 26 2.68 -13.88 -5.42
N CYS A 27 1.50 -13.36 -5.75
CA CYS A 27 0.74 -13.76 -6.94
C CYS A 27 1.17 -13.03 -8.22
N ILE A 28 1.89 -11.90 -8.13
CA ILE A 28 2.33 -11.11 -9.28
C ILE A 28 3.24 -11.91 -10.23
N PRO A 29 4.35 -12.53 -9.77
CA PRO A 29 5.27 -13.23 -10.67
C PRO A 29 4.62 -14.38 -11.47
N PRO A 30 3.86 -15.32 -10.86
CA PRO A 30 3.25 -16.40 -11.64
C PRO A 30 2.19 -15.87 -12.62
N LEU A 31 1.44 -14.83 -12.24
CA LEU A 31 0.46 -14.20 -13.11
C LEU A 31 1.13 -13.49 -14.29
N PHE A 32 2.21 -12.76 -14.05
CA PHE A 32 2.94 -12.04 -15.10
C PHE A 32 3.62 -13.01 -16.05
N ARG A 33 4.19 -14.10 -15.54
CA ARG A 33 4.75 -15.19 -16.36
C ARG A 33 3.67 -15.87 -17.21
N ALA A 34 2.48 -16.12 -16.66
CA ALA A 34 1.36 -16.68 -17.41
C ALA A 34 0.87 -15.73 -18.51
N LEU A 35 0.75 -14.43 -18.23
CA LEU A 35 0.27 -13.42 -19.19
C LEU A 35 1.31 -13.05 -20.26
N SER A 36 2.60 -13.09 -19.92
CA SER A 36 3.70 -12.82 -20.85
C SER A 36 4.10 -14.02 -21.72
N GLY A 37 3.45 -15.18 -21.51
CA GLY A 37 3.80 -16.43 -22.18
C GLY A 37 5.23 -16.90 -21.89
N GLY A 38 5.79 -16.51 -20.73
CA GLY A 38 7.16 -16.86 -20.34
C GLY A 38 8.27 -16.12 -21.07
N ALA A 39 7.99 -15.11 -21.90
CA ALA A 39 9.03 -14.32 -22.59
C ALA A 39 9.69 -13.31 -21.63
N ASP A 40 11.03 -13.19 -21.65
CA ASP A 40 11.77 -12.29 -20.73
C ASP A 40 11.84 -10.90 -21.34
N ARG A 41 10.81 -10.11 -21.11
CA ARG A 41 10.70 -8.76 -21.66
C ARG A 41 10.36 -7.81 -20.53
N ILE A 42 11.38 -7.11 -20.06
CA ILE A 42 11.29 -6.10 -19.00
C ILE A 42 10.14 -5.11 -19.26
N TRP A 43 9.92 -4.71 -20.51
CA TRP A 43 8.82 -3.82 -20.91
C TRP A 43 7.42 -4.40 -20.65
N ILE A 44 7.23 -5.71 -20.82
CA ILE A 44 5.96 -6.39 -20.54
C ILE A 44 5.71 -6.41 -19.03
N ASP A 45 6.73 -6.74 -18.24
CA ASP A 45 6.62 -6.73 -16.77
C ASP A 45 6.31 -5.34 -16.25
N LEU A 46 6.94 -4.29 -16.80
CA LEU A 46 6.63 -2.89 -16.47
C LEU A 46 5.20 -2.51 -16.85
N ALA A 47 4.74 -2.87 -18.05
CA ALA A 47 3.38 -2.58 -18.50
C ALA A 47 2.33 -3.29 -17.64
N LEU A 48 2.55 -4.57 -17.32
CA LEU A 48 1.69 -5.34 -16.42
C LEU A 48 1.70 -4.77 -15.01
N PHE A 49 2.86 -4.31 -14.52
CA PHE A 49 2.96 -3.65 -13.22
C PHE A 49 2.20 -2.33 -13.17
N LEU A 50 2.32 -1.49 -14.22
CA LEU A 50 1.53 -0.27 -14.35
C LEU A 50 0.03 -0.57 -14.42
N ALA A 51 -0.38 -1.57 -15.21
CA ALA A 51 -1.76 -2.02 -15.28
C ALA A 51 -2.29 -2.49 -13.93
N LEU A 52 -1.48 -3.20 -13.15
CA LEU A 52 -1.81 -3.61 -11.78
C LEU A 52 -1.97 -2.41 -10.86
N LEU A 53 -1.07 -1.43 -10.91
CA LEU A 53 -1.17 -0.20 -10.11
C LEU A 53 -2.45 0.59 -10.44
N ILE A 54 -2.81 0.66 -11.72
CA ILE A 54 -4.06 1.26 -12.18
C ILE A 54 -5.25 0.43 -11.67
N GLY A 55 -5.20 -0.89 -11.79
CA GLY A 55 -6.23 -1.81 -11.27
C GLY A 55 -6.46 -1.65 -9.77
N LEU A 56 -5.41 -1.48 -8.98
CA LEU A 56 -5.51 -1.20 -7.54
C LEU A 56 -6.17 0.15 -7.23
N ARG A 57 -6.16 1.11 -8.17
CA ARG A 57 -6.83 2.41 -8.02
C ARG A 57 -8.28 2.34 -8.49
N VAL A 58 -8.50 1.71 -9.64
CA VAL A 58 -9.79 1.66 -10.32
C VAL A 58 -10.72 0.64 -9.66
N GLY A 59 -10.21 -0.53 -9.27
CA GLY A 59 -11.00 -1.59 -8.63
C GLY A 59 -11.79 -1.09 -7.41
N PRO A 60 -11.15 -0.47 -6.40
CA PRO A 60 -11.87 0.11 -5.27
C PRO A 60 -12.83 1.23 -5.66
N ALA A 61 -12.50 2.03 -6.68
CA ALA A 61 -13.39 3.10 -7.16
C ALA A 61 -14.66 2.55 -7.81
N VAL A 62 -14.54 1.49 -8.62
CA VAL A 62 -15.66 0.78 -9.24
C VAL A 62 -16.48 0.06 -8.18
N LEU A 63 -15.83 -0.64 -7.25
CA LEU A 63 -16.51 -1.36 -6.16
C LEU A 63 -17.39 -0.40 -5.32
N ARG A 64 -16.90 0.80 -5.02
CA ARG A 64 -17.66 1.86 -4.32
C ARG A 64 -18.84 2.42 -5.11
N LYS A 65 -18.78 2.40 -6.44
CA LYS A 65 -19.91 2.78 -7.29
C LYS A 65 -20.94 1.66 -7.42
N ALA A 66 -20.48 0.41 -7.46
CA ALA A 66 -21.33 -0.75 -7.70
C ALA A 66 -22.08 -1.23 -6.44
N LEU A 67 -21.51 -1.03 -5.24
CA LEU A 67 -22.11 -1.53 -4.00
C LEU A 67 -22.72 -0.40 -3.13
N PRO A 68 -23.93 -0.60 -2.58
CA PRO A 68 -24.58 0.36 -1.70
C PRO A 68 -24.00 0.31 -0.28
N PHE A 69 -22.80 0.88 -0.11
CA PHE A 69 -22.11 0.94 1.17
C PHE A 69 -22.78 1.92 2.16
N SER A 70 -22.72 1.57 3.45
CA SER A 70 -23.17 2.40 4.57
C SER A 70 -22.46 3.76 4.65
N ALA A 71 -23.13 4.73 5.26
CA ALA A 71 -22.58 6.08 5.45
C ALA A 71 -21.28 6.05 6.29
N GLU A 72 -21.23 5.21 7.32
CA GLU A 72 -20.02 5.01 8.15
C GLU A 72 -18.80 4.55 7.32
N ALA A 73 -18.96 3.55 6.44
CA ALA A 73 -17.87 3.07 5.60
C ALA A 73 -17.40 4.13 4.59
N LYS A 74 -18.35 4.88 4.01
CA LYS A 74 -18.04 5.99 3.10
C LYS A 74 -17.25 7.10 3.79
N GLN A 75 -17.59 7.42 5.04
CA GLN A 75 -16.93 8.46 5.83
C GLN A 75 -15.47 8.10 6.14
N ILE A 76 -15.22 6.85 6.57
CA ILE A 76 -13.86 6.33 6.77
C ILE A 76 -13.03 6.40 5.49
N TRP A 77 -13.62 6.04 4.34
CA TRP A 77 -12.91 6.13 3.06
C TRP A 77 -12.64 7.57 2.61
N LEU A 78 -13.54 8.51 2.91
CA LEU A 78 -13.35 9.93 2.63
C LEU A 78 -12.19 10.50 3.45
N ASP A 79 -12.18 10.25 4.76
CA ASP A 79 -11.11 10.69 5.66
C ASP A 79 -9.75 10.14 5.22
N ARG A 80 -9.70 8.86 4.85
CA ARG A 80 -8.48 8.23 4.32
C ARG A 80 -8.05 8.80 2.98
N ARG A 81 -9.00 9.18 2.11
CA ARG A 81 -8.67 9.85 0.84
C ARG A 81 -8.11 11.25 1.10
N GLN A 82 -8.54 11.93 2.15
CA GLN A 82 -7.91 13.19 2.56
C GLN A 82 -6.49 12.98 3.07
N ILE A 83 -6.26 11.96 3.89
CA ILE A 83 -4.90 11.57 4.33
C ILE A 83 -4.02 11.26 3.11
N ALA A 84 -4.51 10.46 2.17
CA ALA A 84 -3.77 10.08 0.97
C ALA A 84 -3.54 11.24 -0.02
N LYS A 85 -4.37 12.30 0.02
CA LYS A 85 -4.13 13.55 -0.73
C LYS A 85 -3.11 14.44 -0.02
N LYS A 86 -3.05 14.39 1.31
CA LYS A 86 -2.16 15.21 2.12
C LYS A 86 -0.75 14.62 2.21
N TYR A 87 -0.63 13.29 2.13
CA TYR A 87 0.62 12.57 2.33
C TYR A 87 0.83 11.52 1.24
N ASP A 88 1.60 11.85 0.20
CA ASP A 88 1.97 10.88 -0.84
C ASP A 88 2.76 9.70 -0.27
N CYS A 89 3.56 9.91 0.80
CA CYS A 89 4.31 8.86 1.49
C CYS A 89 3.41 7.71 2.02
N TYR A 90 2.12 7.98 2.29
CA TYR A 90 1.13 6.97 2.66
C TYR A 90 0.82 6.00 1.50
N GLN A 91 0.87 6.47 0.26
CA GLN A 91 0.70 5.61 -0.92
C GLN A 91 1.96 4.81 -1.21
N TRP A 92 3.13 5.44 -1.10
CA TRP A 92 4.42 4.78 -1.27
C TRP A 92 4.60 3.64 -0.27
N GLN A 93 4.24 3.83 1.00
CA GLN A 93 4.27 2.76 2.01
C GLN A 93 3.56 1.47 1.56
N LYS A 94 2.47 1.56 0.78
CA LYS A 94 1.72 0.39 0.31
C LYS A 94 2.50 -0.45 -0.69
N LEU A 95 3.39 0.17 -1.50
CA LEU A 95 4.28 -0.55 -2.41
C LEU A 95 5.30 -1.40 -1.66
N PHE A 96 5.72 -1.00 -0.47
CA PHE A 96 6.68 -1.77 0.34
C PHE A 96 6.18 -3.18 0.60
N TRP A 97 4.90 -3.30 0.98
CA TRP A 97 4.28 -4.58 1.29
C TRP A 97 4.12 -5.48 0.06
N VAL A 98 3.92 -4.88 -1.12
CA VAL A 98 3.92 -5.61 -2.40
C VAL A 98 5.33 -6.14 -2.71
N GLY A 99 6.36 -5.31 -2.52
CA GLY A 99 7.76 -5.72 -2.66
C GLY A 99 8.16 -6.82 -1.67
N LEU A 100 7.66 -6.75 -0.44
CA LEU A 100 7.88 -7.79 0.57
C LEU A 100 7.24 -9.13 0.17
N GLY A 101 6.13 -9.12 -0.57
CA GLY A 101 5.51 -10.34 -1.10
C GLY A 101 6.24 -10.98 -2.28
N LEU A 102 7.04 -10.20 -3.02
CA LEU A 102 7.85 -10.69 -4.14
C LEU A 102 9.08 -11.50 -3.66
N LEU A 103 9.63 -11.17 -2.49
CA LEU A 103 10.82 -11.83 -1.92
C LEU A 103 10.61 -13.31 -1.58
N PRO A 104 9.51 -13.74 -0.91
CA PRO A 104 9.22 -15.15 -0.67
C PRO A 104 9.04 -15.95 -1.96
N TYR A 105 8.44 -15.35 -3.00
CA TYR A 105 8.31 -16.01 -4.28
C TYR A 105 9.68 -16.29 -4.91
N ALA A 106 10.62 -15.34 -4.83
CA ALA A 106 12.00 -15.52 -5.28
C ALA A 106 12.68 -16.71 -4.60
N ALA A 107 12.47 -16.86 -3.29
CA ALA A 107 13.07 -17.91 -2.47
C ALA A 107 12.51 -19.31 -2.78
N VAL A 108 11.21 -19.41 -3.09
CA VAL A 108 10.52 -20.71 -3.30
C VAL A 108 10.58 -21.18 -4.77
N SER A 109 10.57 -20.26 -5.74
CA SER A 109 10.42 -20.60 -7.17
C SER A 109 11.73 -20.73 -7.95
N GLY A 110 12.89 -20.64 -7.29
CA GLY A 110 14.20 -20.78 -7.93
C GLY A 110 14.72 -19.52 -8.63
N GLY A 111 14.10 -18.35 -8.38
CA GLY A 111 14.63 -17.05 -8.79
C GLY A 111 13.64 -16.12 -9.49
N LEU A 112 13.96 -14.82 -9.45
CA LEU A 112 13.25 -13.77 -10.16
C LEU A 112 13.94 -13.46 -11.50
N ARG A 113 13.14 -13.12 -12.51
CA ARG A 113 13.62 -12.59 -13.80
C ARG A 113 14.20 -11.19 -13.61
N THR A 114 14.95 -10.70 -14.60
CA THR A 114 15.55 -9.35 -14.54
C THR A 114 14.49 -8.26 -14.35
N GLY A 115 13.34 -8.37 -15.03
CA GLY A 115 12.21 -7.44 -14.86
C GLY A 115 11.59 -7.49 -13.46
N GLU A 116 11.41 -8.69 -12.91
CA GLU A 116 10.86 -8.91 -11.57
C GLU A 116 11.81 -8.41 -10.46
N TRP A 117 13.13 -8.55 -10.65
CA TRP A 117 14.15 -7.98 -9.75
C TRP A 117 14.09 -6.46 -9.73
N LEU A 118 13.98 -5.83 -10.91
CA LEU A 118 13.84 -4.38 -11.02
C LEU A 118 12.57 -3.89 -10.32
N LEU A 119 11.44 -4.56 -10.53
CA LEU A 119 10.17 -4.26 -9.85
C LEU A 119 10.27 -4.43 -8.34
N THR A 120 10.93 -5.50 -7.88
CA THR A 120 11.14 -5.77 -6.45
C THR A 120 11.97 -4.65 -5.82
N ALA A 121 13.06 -4.23 -6.48
CA ALA A 121 13.91 -3.14 -6.02
C ALA A 121 13.13 -1.81 -5.95
N ILE A 122 12.35 -1.47 -6.98
CA ILE A 122 11.51 -0.26 -7.00
C ILE A 122 10.48 -0.28 -5.87
N CYS A 123 9.78 -1.42 -5.68
CA CYS A 123 8.78 -1.58 -4.63
C CYS A 123 9.37 -1.46 -3.23
N LEU A 124 10.53 -2.08 -2.99
CA LEU A 124 11.18 -2.06 -1.68
C LEU A 124 11.82 -0.72 -1.36
N MET A 125 12.56 -0.11 -2.30
CA MET A 125 13.23 1.18 -2.07
C MET A 125 12.22 2.32 -1.99
N GLY A 126 11.34 2.44 -2.99
CA GLY A 126 10.31 3.48 -3.00
C GLY A 126 9.31 3.30 -1.85
N GLY A 127 8.91 2.06 -1.59
CA GLY A 127 8.00 1.77 -0.49
C GLY A 127 8.63 1.92 0.89
N GLY A 128 9.88 1.55 1.05
CA GLY A 128 10.64 1.69 2.29
C GLY A 128 10.83 3.15 2.66
N ALA A 129 11.19 4.00 1.70
CA ALA A 129 11.26 5.45 1.89
C ALA A 129 9.89 6.03 2.33
N GLY A 130 8.81 5.62 1.68
CA GLY A 130 7.44 6.00 2.06
C GLY A 130 7.08 5.56 3.48
N LEU A 131 7.41 4.32 3.86
CA LEU A 131 7.17 3.78 5.20
C LEU A 131 7.94 4.55 6.28
N LEU A 132 9.21 4.88 6.04
CA LEU A 132 10.04 5.63 6.99
C LEU A 132 9.52 7.05 7.19
N ILE A 133 9.17 7.74 6.10
CA ILE A 133 8.59 9.10 6.17
C ILE A 133 7.24 9.06 6.89
N TRP A 134 6.39 8.07 6.59
CA TRP A 134 5.10 7.91 7.26
C TRP A 134 5.23 7.60 8.75
N ARG A 135 6.19 6.74 9.14
CA ARG A 135 6.52 6.48 10.54
C ARG A 135 6.99 7.75 11.24
N LYS A 136 7.81 8.57 10.60
CA LYS A 136 8.24 9.87 11.15
C LYS A 136 7.06 10.83 11.35
N ILE A 137 6.13 10.91 10.39
CA ILE A 137 4.94 11.76 10.50
C ILE A 137 4.00 11.28 11.61
N ASN A 138 3.81 9.97 11.76
CA ASN A 138 2.98 9.42 12.83
C ASN A 138 3.64 9.45 14.22
N ALA A 139 4.98 9.40 14.28
CA ALA A 139 5.73 9.51 15.52
C ALA A 139 5.91 10.97 15.97
N ALA A 140 5.70 11.95 15.07
CA ALA A 140 5.71 13.35 15.45
C ALA A 140 4.52 13.63 16.37
N PRO A 141 4.74 14.19 17.58
CA PRO A 141 3.65 14.60 18.45
C PRO A 141 2.75 15.59 17.69
N PRO A 142 1.42 15.46 17.78
CA PRO A 142 0.54 16.42 17.15
C PRO A 142 0.87 17.82 17.69
N ALA A 143 1.02 18.81 16.80
CA ALA A 143 1.41 20.18 17.14
C ALA A 143 0.69 20.82 18.36
N PRO A 144 -0.58 20.50 18.66
CA PRO A 144 -1.23 20.93 19.91
C PRO A 144 -0.54 20.42 21.19
N GLN A 145 -0.06 19.18 21.19
CA GLN A 145 0.63 18.56 22.33
C GLN A 145 2.04 19.11 22.50
N LEU A 146 2.73 19.43 21.39
CA LEU A 146 4.03 20.08 21.45
C LEU A 146 3.93 21.49 22.05
N LYS A 147 2.91 22.26 21.65
CA LYS A 147 2.62 23.59 22.23
C LYS A 147 2.29 23.48 23.72
N ALA A 148 1.45 22.52 24.11
CA ALA A 148 1.09 22.28 25.51
C ALA A 148 2.28 21.82 26.38
N GLN A 149 3.15 20.95 25.86
CA GLN A 149 4.36 20.50 26.56
C GLN A 149 5.39 21.62 26.72
N VAL A 150 5.58 22.46 25.70
CA VAL A 150 6.48 23.63 25.80
C VAL A 150 5.93 24.63 26.81
N LEU A 151 4.63 24.94 26.77
CA LEU A 151 3.99 25.83 27.75
C LEU A 151 4.12 25.28 29.18
N ALA A 152 3.84 23.99 29.40
CA ALA A 152 3.96 23.35 30.71
C ALA A 152 5.41 23.32 31.23
N LYS A 153 6.40 23.19 30.34
CA LYS A 153 7.83 23.20 30.70
C LYS A 153 8.35 24.61 31.01
N THR A 154 7.71 25.65 30.46
CA THR A 154 8.09 27.05 30.68
C THR A 154 7.47 27.62 31.95
N SER A 155 6.37 27.03 32.46
CA SER A 155 5.71 27.42 33.72
C SER A 155 6.26 26.72 34.97
N ALA A 156 7.23 25.82 34.83
CA ALA A 156 7.79 25.02 35.92
C ALA A 156 9.25 25.40 36.28
N GLY A 157 9.78 26.48 35.71
CA GLY A 157 11.06 27.09 36.05
C GLY A 157 10.87 28.54 36.42
#